data_AF-A0A923TDN6-F1
#
_entry.id   AF-A0A923TDN6-F1
#
_cell.length_a   1.000
_cell.length_b   1.000
_cell.length_c   1.000
_cell.angle_alpha   90.00
_cell.angle_beta   90.00
_cell.angle_gamma   90.00
#
_symmetry.space_group_name_H-M   'P 1'
#
loop_
_entity.id
_entity.type
_entity.pdbx_description
1 polymer ?
#
loop_
_entity_poly.entity_id
_entity_poly.type
_entity_poly.pdbx_seq_one_letter_code
_entity_poly.pdbx_strand_id
1 'polypeptide(L)'
;DGYGVGDLVERINAVSESRVKTLLEEYAETYTLAANVQPGGDRRGNLLVSARNELGIGDFLREGGYTAFTDTFEDLHGLPQLPGLAVQRLMAQGYGFGGEGDWKTAALVRTMKVMGEGLAGGNSFMEDYTYHFEPGNQRVLGSHMLEICPSIAADKPRLECHPLGIGGKADPCRLVFTGGAGPALNASVVDMGDRFRLVLNTVTAHPPAADLPKLPVARVLWETHPDMETGVAAWIYAGGAHHTCYSQNLSAEQLQDYAAMAGIECLLIDRDTRLAEFRRVALG
;
A
#
# COMPACT_ATOMS: atom_id res chain seq x y z
N ASP A 1 0.92 9.98 -17.74
CA ASP A 1 1.87 11.10 -17.79
C ASP A 1 3.09 10.79 -16.93
N GLY A 2 4.24 11.36 -17.27
CA GLY A 2 5.46 11.28 -16.47
C GLY A 2 5.97 12.70 -16.21
N TYR A 3 6.22 13.01 -14.94
CA TYR A 3 6.65 14.33 -14.47
C TYR A 3 8.01 14.22 -13.81
N GLY A 4 8.87 15.21 -14.02
CA GLY A 4 10.12 15.30 -13.28
C GLY A 4 9.83 15.62 -11.82
N VAL A 5 10.62 15.07 -10.88
CA VAL A 5 10.43 15.36 -9.44
C VAL A 5 10.52 16.85 -9.13
N GLY A 6 11.26 17.62 -9.94
CA GLY A 6 11.37 19.08 -9.83
C GLY A 6 10.02 19.81 -9.92
N ASP A 7 9.12 19.36 -10.80
CA ASP A 7 7.79 19.96 -10.95
C ASP A 7 6.98 19.82 -9.65
N LEU A 8 7.09 18.66 -8.99
CA LEU A 8 6.47 18.41 -7.70
C LEU A 8 7.11 19.24 -6.58
N VAL A 9 8.44 19.37 -6.59
CA VAL A 9 9.18 20.16 -5.60
C VAL A 9 8.74 21.62 -5.61
N GLU A 10 8.52 22.21 -6.79
CA GLU A 10 7.99 23.58 -6.90
C GLU A 10 6.64 23.72 -6.20
N ARG A 11 5.74 22.74 -6.39
CA ARG A 11 4.43 22.73 -5.74
C ARG A 11 4.52 22.59 -4.22
N ILE A 12 5.39 21.71 -3.73
CA ILE A 12 5.61 21.51 -2.29
C ILE A 12 6.18 22.79 -1.65
N ASN A 13 7.11 23.46 -2.32
CA ASN A 13 7.71 24.70 -1.83
C ASN A 13 6.72 25.87 -1.81
N ALA A 14 5.68 25.85 -2.65
CA ALA A 14 4.64 26.87 -2.68
C ALA A 14 3.58 26.70 -1.55
N VAL A 15 3.61 25.61 -0.79
CA VAL A 15 2.65 25.37 0.30
C VAL A 15 2.86 26.36 1.44
N SER A 16 1.82 27.11 1.77
CA SER A 16 1.84 28.09 2.87
C SER A 16 1.94 27.44 4.26
N GLU A 17 2.67 28.07 5.17
CA GLU A 17 2.79 27.63 6.58
C GLU A 17 1.46 27.48 7.32
N SER A 18 0.46 28.31 7.00
CA SER A 18 -0.86 28.25 7.63
C SER A 18 -1.56 26.91 7.33
N ARG A 19 -1.56 26.49 6.06
CA ARG A 19 -2.12 25.18 5.65
C ARG A 19 -1.38 24.02 6.31
N VAL A 20 -0.06 24.11 6.43
CA VAL A 20 0.75 23.10 7.14
C VAL A 20 0.31 23.01 8.60
N LYS A 21 0.16 24.15 9.29
CA LYS A 21 -0.29 24.18 10.68
C LYS A 21 -1.68 23.56 10.85
N THR A 22 -2.63 23.90 9.98
CA THR A 22 -3.97 23.31 10.00
C THR A 22 -3.94 21.79 9.80
N LEU A 23 -3.14 21.29 8.85
CA LEU A 23 -3.02 19.85 8.62
C LEU A 23 -2.39 19.12 9.82
N LEU A 24 -1.47 19.76 10.55
CA LEU A 24 -0.91 19.20 11.77
C LEU A 24 -1.91 19.11 12.93
N GLU A 25 -2.85 20.06 13.01
CA GLU A 25 -3.96 20.01 13.97
C GLU A 25 -4.86 18.80 13.63
N GLU A 26 -5.18 18.63 12.35
CA GLU A 26 -5.92 17.45 11.87
C GLU A 26 -5.21 16.13 12.18
N TYR A 27 -3.89 16.05 12.01
CA TYR A 27 -3.12 14.86 12.39
C TYR A 27 -3.22 14.55 13.89
N ALA A 28 -3.18 15.57 14.75
CA ALA A 28 -3.27 15.41 16.20
C ALA A 28 -4.66 14.93 16.66
N GLU A 29 -5.71 15.33 15.93
CA GLU A 29 -7.08 14.85 16.17
C GLU A 29 -7.25 13.41 15.66
N THR A 30 -6.75 13.14 14.45
CA THR A 30 -6.98 11.88 13.73
C THR A 30 -6.12 10.73 14.23
N TYR A 31 -4.91 10.99 14.72
CA TYR A 31 -3.93 9.94 15.06
C TYR A 31 -3.41 10.05 16.48
N THR A 32 -2.80 8.97 16.96
CA THR A 32 -2.01 9.00 18.18
C THR A 32 -0.60 9.47 17.84
N LEU A 33 -0.21 10.66 18.29
CA LEU A 33 1.14 11.19 18.04
C LEU A 33 2.17 10.55 18.98
N ALA A 34 3.22 9.94 18.44
CA ALA A 34 4.36 9.49 19.23
C ALA A 34 5.16 10.67 19.81
N ALA A 35 5.91 10.41 20.88
CA ALA A 35 6.64 11.47 21.62
C ALA A 35 7.60 12.28 20.72
N ASN A 36 8.23 11.65 19.74
CA ASN A 36 9.16 12.31 18.83
C ASN A 36 8.50 13.28 17.83
N VAL A 37 7.19 13.21 17.64
CA VAL A 37 6.44 14.08 16.69
C VAL A 37 5.44 15.03 17.35
N GLN A 38 5.26 14.90 18.66
CA GLN A 38 4.49 15.84 19.48
C GLN A 38 5.16 17.24 19.49
N PRO A 39 4.44 18.29 19.90
CA PRO A 39 5.05 19.60 20.12
C PRO A 39 6.28 19.50 21.06
N GLY A 40 7.44 19.97 20.60
CA GLY A 40 8.71 19.84 21.32
C GLY A 40 9.48 18.53 21.07
N GLY A 41 8.91 17.57 20.34
CA GLY A 41 9.59 16.36 19.92
C GLY A 41 10.71 16.64 18.92
N ASP A 42 11.77 15.83 18.96
CA ASP A 42 12.99 15.96 18.15
C ASP A 42 12.77 15.76 16.64
N ARG A 43 11.68 15.08 16.25
CA ARG A 43 11.25 14.87 14.86
C ARG A 43 10.03 15.70 14.46
N ARG A 44 9.65 16.72 15.25
CA ARG A 44 8.54 17.63 14.88
C ARG A 44 8.79 18.35 13.56
N GLY A 45 10.04 18.72 13.29
CA GLY A 45 10.46 19.30 12.01
C GLY A 45 10.22 18.37 10.82
N ASN A 46 10.44 17.07 11.01
CA ASN A 46 10.19 16.07 9.98
C ASN A 46 8.69 15.94 9.66
N LEU A 47 7.83 16.04 10.67
CA LEU A 47 6.39 16.00 10.47
C LEU A 47 5.87 17.23 9.70
N LEU A 48 6.47 18.41 9.92
CA LEU A 48 6.17 19.61 9.12
C LEU A 48 6.48 19.40 7.63
N VAL A 49 7.59 18.74 7.33
CA VAL A 49 7.96 18.37 5.95
C VAL A 49 6.95 17.38 5.37
N SER A 50 6.59 16.34 6.11
CA SER A 50 5.60 15.36 5.66
C SER A 50 4.24 15.99 5.35
N ALA A 51 3.79 16.97 6.16
CA ALA A 51 2.57 17.73 5.90
C ALA A 51 2.67 18.61 4.64
N ARG A 52 3.83 19.25 4.38
CA ARG A 52 4.05 19.99 3.12
C ARG A 52 4.03 19.06 1.92
N ASN A 53 4.64 17.88 2.02
CA ASN A 53 4.59 16.86 0.96
C ASN A 53 3.14 16.46 0.66
N GLU A 54 2.32 16.17 1.68
CA GLU A 54 0.90 15.80 1.48
C GLU A 54 0.12 16.90 0.75
N LEU A 55 0.26 18.15 1.19
CA LEU A 55 -0.44 19.28 0.58
C LEU A 55 0.03 19.54 -0.86
N GLY A 56 1.34 19.52 -1.10
CA GLY A 56 1.90 19.78 -2.43
C GLY A 56 1.58 18.69 -3.44
N ILE A 57 1.72 17.41 -3.04
CA ILE A 57 1.30 16.27 -3.87
C ILE A 57 -0.21 16.34 -4.12
N GLY A 58 -1.01 16.55 -3.07
CA GLY A 58 -2.46 16.63 -3.18
C GLY A 58 -2.96 17.79 -4.06
N ASP A 59 -2.29 18.95 -4.03
CA ASP A 59 -2.58 20.06 -4.95
C ASP A 59 -2.24 19.69 -6.39
N PHE A 60 -1.04 19.15 -6.63
CA PHE A 60 -0.59 18.73 -7.96
C PHE A 60 -1.54 17.71 -8.58
N LEU A 61 -1.93 16.68 -7.82
CA LEU A 61 -2.84 15.64 -8.31
C LEU A 61 -4.22 16.21 -8.64
N ARG A 62 -4.79 17.07 -7.77
CA ARG A 62 -6.11 17.66 -8.00
C ARG A 62 -6.14 18.59 -9.20
N GLU A 63 -5.14 19.45 -9.35
CA GLU A 63 -5.07 20.40 -10.46
C GLU A 63 -4.88 19.71 -11.80
N GLY A 64 -4.12 18.61 -11.83
CA GLY A 64 -3.94 17.78 -13.02
C GLY A 64 -5.08 16.80 -13.29
N GLY A 65 -6.04 16.65 -12.38
CA GLY A 65 -7.11 15.66 -12.50
C GLY A 65 -6.64 14.20 -12.38
N TYR A 66 -5.51 13.97 -11.71
CA TYR A 66 -4.95 12.63 -11.50
C TYR A 66 -5.66 11.91 -10.36
N THR A 67 -5.81 10.59 -10.49
CA THR A 67 -6.44 9.75 -9.44
C THR A 67 -5.54 8.63 -8.94
N ALA A 68 -4.34 8.48 -9.52
CA ALA A 68 -3.32 7.56 -9.08
C ALA A 68 -1.94 8.14 -9.39
N PHE A 69 -0.94 7.75 -8.63
CA PHE A 69 0.43 8.20 -8.82
C PHE A 69 1.43 7.16 -8.32
N THR A 70 2.71 7.38 -8.61
CA THR A 70 3.83 6.58 -8.14
C THR A 70 4.91 7.53 -7.65
N ASP A 71 5.84 7.03 -6.86
CA ASP A 71 7.11 7.69 -6.59
C ASP A 71 8.29 6.75 -6.94
N THR A 72 9.50 7.20 -6.69
CA THR A 72 10.68 6.34 -6.71
C THR A 72 11.71 6.89 -5.73
N PHE A 73 12.22 6.05 -4.84
CA PHE A 73 13.26 6.46 -3.90
C PHE A 73 14.60 6.78 -4.59
N GLU A 74 14.76 6.41 -5.86
CA GLU A 74 15.96 6.68 -6.66
C GLU A 74 15.98 8.10 -7.25
N ASP A 75 14.83 8.79 -7.34
CA ASP A 75 14.73 10.18 -7.79
C ASP A 75 13.95 11.03 -6.79
N LEU A 76 14.66 11.52 -5.78
CA LEU A 76 14.14 12.42 -4.75
C LEU A 76 14.84 13.79 -4.79
N HIS A 77 15.36 14.21 -5.94
CA HIS A 77 16.06 15.49 -6.05
C HIS A 77 15.14 16.65 -5.66
N GLY A 78 15.59 17.48 -4.70
CA GLY A 78 14.78 18.57 -4.13
C GLY A 78 13.77 18.15 -3.05
N LEU A 79 13.38 16.88 -2.96
CA LEU A 79 12.54 16.38 -1.86
C LEU A 79 13.37 16.16 -0.58
N PRO A 80 12.93 16.67 0.59
CA PRO A 80 13.69 16.48 1.83
C PRO A 80 13.52 15.08 2.45
N GLN A 81 12.43 14.38 2.12
CA GLN A 81 12.03 13.07 2.63
C GLN A 81 11.31 12.29 1.53
N LEU A 82 11.41 10.95 1.57
CA LEU A 82 10.52 10.08 0.81
C LEU A 82 9.07 10.24 1.32
N PRO A 83 8.06 10.42 0.45
CA PRO A 83 6.66 10.59 0.87
C PRO A 83 6.04 9.34 1.53
N GLY A 84 6.11 9.21 2.86
CA GLY A 84 5.41 8.16 3.59
C GLY A 84 3.97 8.52 3.99
N LEU A 85 3.84 9.31 5.06
CA LEU A 85 2.55 9.76 5.61
C LEU A 85 1.63 10.38 4.56
N ALA A 86 2.21 11.21 3.67
CA ALA A 86 1.48 11.84 2.58
C ALA A 86 0.79 10.81 1.68
N VAL A 87 1.51 9.77 1.27
CA VAL A 87 0.98 8.70 0.41
C VAL A 87 -0.08 7.88 1.13
N GLN A 88 0.15 7.53 2.40
CA GLN A 88 -0.82 6.78 3.21
C GLN A 88 -2.16 7.53 3.29
N ARG A 89 -2.12 8.84 3.50
CA ARG A 89 -3.32 9.67 3.60
C ARG A 89 -3.99 9.94 2.27
N LEU A 90 -3.23 10.13 1.19
CA LEU A 90 -3.79 10.23 -0.16
C LEU A 90 -4.47 8.92 -0.58
N MET A 91 -3.89 7.76 -0.27
CA MET A 91 -4.58 6.49 -0.48
C MET A 91 -5.87 6.38 0.35
N ALA A 92 -5.88 6.88 1.58
CA ALA A 92 -7.09 6.92 2.41
C ALA A 92 -8.18 7.82 1.80
N GLN A 93 -7.80 8.86 1.06
CA GLN A 93 -8.69 9.74 0.30
C GLN A 93 -9.15 9.15 -1.03
N GLY A 94 -8.73 7.94 -1.39
CA GLY A 94 -9.19 7.24 -2.60
C GLY A 94 -8.17 7.18 -3.73
N TYR A 95 -6.99 7.80 -3.60
CA TYR A 95 -5.97 7.75 -4.64
C TYR A 95 -5.37 6.35 -4.77
N GLY A 96 -5.05 5.97 -6.01
CA GLY A 96 -4.18 4.82 -6.28
C GLY A 96 -2.71 5.17 -6.04
N PHE A 97 -1.95 4.21 -5.53
CA PHE A 97 -0.51 4.35 -5.36
C PHE A 97 0.20 3.02 -5.63
N GLY A 98 1.40 3.13 -6.20
CA GLY A 98 2.36 2.03 -6.31
C GLY A 98 3.76 2.62 -6.14
N GLY A 99 4.58 1.97 -5.30
CA GLY A 99 5.96 2.38 -5.08
C GLY A 99 6.84 2.13 -6.30
N GLU A 100 8.04 2.74 -6.32
CA GLU A 100 9.12 2.42 -7.26
C GLU A 100 8.74 2.53 -8.74
N GLY A 101 7.82 3.44 -9.07
CA GLY A 101 7.33 3.65 -10.43
C GLY A 101 6.30 2.61 -10.90
N ASP A 102 5.74 1.79 -10.00
CA ASP A 102 4.78 0.75 -10.34
C ASP A 102 3.38 1.30 -10.64
N TRP A 103 3.25 1.81 -11.86
CA TRP A 103 2.00 2.37 -12.37
C TRP A 103 0.89 1.33 -12.55
N LYS A 104 1.23 0.03 -12.72
CA LYS A 104 0.22 -1.03 -12.87
C LYS A 104 -0.50 -1.24 -11.54
N THR A 105 0.26 -1.36 -10.46
CA THR A 105 -0.32 -1.48 -9.12
C THR A 105 -1.00 -0.19 -8.70
N ALA A 106 -0.44 0.99 -9.01
CA ALA A 106 -1.12 2.27 -8.73
C ALA A 106 -2.50 2.36 -9.38
N ALA A 107 -2.62 1.96 -10.66
CA ALA A 107 -3.90 1.90 -11.35
C ALA A 107 -4.84 0.87 -10.72
N LEU A 108 -4.35 -0.34 -10.40
CA LEU A 108 -5.14 -1.39 -9.76
C LEU A 108 -5.69 -0.95 -8.39
N VAL A 109 -4.86 -0.32 -7.55
CA VAL A 109 -5.27 0.20 -6.24
C VAL A 109 -6.38 1.24 -6.41
N ARG A 110 -6.27 2.17 -7.38
CA ARG A 110 -7.34 3.13 -7.66
C ARG A 110 -8.63 2.41 -8.11
N THR A 111 -8.52 1.47 -9.05
CA THR A 111 -9.67 0.71 -9.54
C THR A 111 -10.40 0.01 -8.40
N MET A 112 -9.67 -0.70 -7.54
CA MET A 112 -10.24 -1.42 -6.41
C MET A 112 -10.83 -0.48 -5.35
N LYS A 113 -10.23 0.69 -5.12
CA LYS A 113 -10.82 1.72 -4.25
C LYS A 113 -12.16 2.22 -4.77
N VAL A 114 -12.29 2.43 -6.08
CA VAL A 114 -13.56 2.82 -6.70
C VAL A 114 -14.59 1.69 -6.63
N MET A 115 -14.19 0.45 -6.91
CA MET A 115 -15.07 -0.72 -6.78
C MET A 115 -15.58 -0.92 -5.34
N GLY A 116 -14.77 -0.56 -4.35
CA GLY A 116 -15.09 -0.71 -2.92
C GLY A 116 -15.89 0.44 -2.32
N GLU A 117 -16.26 1.47 -3.10
CA GLU A 117 -16.99 2.63 -2.57
C GLU A 117 -18.33 2.20 -1.95
N GLY A 118 -18.58 2.65 -0.71
CA GLY A 118 -19.78 2.30 0.05
C GLY A 118 -19.75 0.91 0.71
N LEU A 119 -18.72 0.10 0.48
CA LEU A 119 -18.53 -1.20 1.16
C LEU A 119 -17.75 -1.03 2.46
N ALA A 120 -18.10 -1.81 3.49
CA ALA A 120 -17.38 -1.83 4.75
C ALA A 120 -16.00 -2.49 4.59
N GLY A 121 -14.96 -1.90 5.20
CA GLY A 121 -13.56 -2.32 5.07
C GLY A 121 -12.80 -1.43 4.07
N GLY A 122 -11.63 -1.89 3.62
CA GLY A 122 -10.80 -1.09 2.72
C GLY A 122 -9.81 -1.91 1.89
N ASN A 123 -9.10 -1.19 1.03
CA ASN A 123 -8.02 -1.70 0.18
C ASN A 123 -6.77 -0.83 0.31
N SER A 124 -5.61 -1.46 0.13
CA SER A 124 -4.30 -0.83 0.24
C SER A 124 -3.36 -1.35 -0.84
N PHE A 125 -2.40 -0.51 -1.25
CA PHE A 125 -1.14 -1.01 -1.77
C PHE A 125 -0.48 -1.92 -0.72
N MET A 126 0.16 -3.00 -1.15
CA MET A 126 0.75 -4.00 -0.27
C MET A 126 1.89 -4.76 -0.96
N GLU A 127 2.87 -5.19 -0.16
CA GLU A 127 3.96 -6.06 -0.60
C GLU A 127 4.16 -7.19 0.42
N ASP A 128 4.34 -8.42 -0.06
CA ASP A 128 4.74 -9.58 0.74
C ASP A 128 6.17 -9.37 1.27
N TYR A 129 6.31 -9.06 2.56
CA TYR A 129 7.57 -8.54 3.11
C TYR A 129 8.45 -9.63 3.75
N THR A 130 7.85 -10.59 4.45
CA THR A 130 8.56 -11.74 5.04
C THR A 130 7.60 -12.88 5.43
N TYR A 131 8.16 -14.05 5.77
CA TYR A 131 7.42 -15.28 6.07
C TYR A 131 7.69 -15.82 7.47
N HIS A 132 6.65 -16.38 8.09
CA HIS A 132 6.71 -17.20 9.30
C HIS A 132 6.39 -18.65 8.92
N PHE A 133 7.34 -19.58 9.10
CA PHE A 133 7.26 -20.97 8.62
C PHE A 133 6.94 -22.00 9.71
N GLU A 134 6.30 -21.59 10.81
CA GLU A 134 5.87 -22.52 11.84
C GLU A 134 4.82 -23.51 11.28
N PRO A 135 5.04 -24.84 11.40
CA PRO A 135 4.11 -25.83 10.88
C PRO A 135 2.70 -25.67 11.47
N GLY A 136 1.69 -25.51 10.61
CA GLY A 136 0.28 -25.31 11.01
C GLY A 136 -0.05 -23.86 11.40
N ASN A 137 0.93 -22.96 11.34
CA ASN A 137 0.76 -21.53 11.61
C ASN A 137 1.58 -20.70 10.62
N GLN A 138 1.67 -21.13 9.37
CA GLN A 138 2.41 -20.40 8.35
C GLN A 138 1.72 -19.08 8.03
N ARG A 139 2.47 -17.97 8.03
CA ARG A 139 1.95 -16.63 7.78
C ARG A 139 2.87 -15.81 6.89
N VAL A 140 2.27 -14.95 6.08
CA VAL A 140 2.97 -13.85 5.40
C VAL A 140 2.76 -12.58 6.21
N LEU A 141 3.83 -11.81 6.41
CA LEU A 141 3.74 -10.43 6.88
C LEU A 141 3.86 -9.51 5.67
N GLY A 142 2.79 -8.81 5.35
CA GLY A 142 2.81 -7.75 4.34
C GLY A 142 2.98 -6.37 4.94
N SER A 143 3.70 -5.53 4.21
CA SER A 143 4.03 -4.16 4.55
C SER A 143 4.46 -3.44 3.27
N HIS A 144 4.97 -2.22 3.42
CA HIS A 144 5.91 -1.61 2.49
C HIS A 144 6.93 -0.79 3.30
N MET A 145 7.81 -0.04 2.66
CA MET A 145 8.79 0.80 3.37
C MET A 145 8.12 1.85 4.26
N LEU A 146 7.01 2.46 3.81
CA LEU A 146 6.18 3.41 4.55
C LEU A 146 4.67 3.28 4.23
N GLU A 147 4.32 2.93 3.01
CA GLU A 147 3.11 3.35 2.29
C GLU A 147 1.95 2.36 2.41
N ILE A 148 1.54 2.02 3.63
CA ILE A 148 0.34 1.19 3.86
C ILE A 148 -0.86 2.07 4.24
N CYS A 149 -1.97 1.92 3.52
CA CYS A 149 -3.16 2.76 3.64
C CYS A 149 -3.91 2.48 4.96
N PRO A 150 -4.24 3.51 5.78
CA PRO A 150 -4.91 3.31 7.06
C PRO A 150 -6.37 2.85 6.94
N SER A 151 -6.93 2.73 5.73
CA SER A 151 -8.29 2.20 5.53
C SER A 151 -8.43 0.72 5.90
N ILE A 152 -7.32 -0.01 6.07
CA ILE A 152 -7.31 -1.40 6.55
C ILE A 152 -6.89 -1.53 8.02
N ALA A 153 -6.69 -0.42 8.74
CA ALA A 153 -6.25 -0.44 10.12
C ALA A 153 -7.34 -1.00 11.05
N ALA A 154 -6.95 -1.89 11.97
CA ALA A 154 -7.84 -2.41 13.01
C ALA A 154 -8.14 -1.37 14.10
N ASP A 155 -7.15 -0.53 14.41
CA ASP A 155 -7.16 0.44 15.50
C ASP A 155 -6.71 1.82 15.01
N LYS A 156 -6.88 2.85 15.86
CA LYS A 156 -6.42 4.22 15.60
C LYS A 156 -4.90 4.22 15.31
N PRO A 157 -4.45 4.62 14.09
CA PRO A 157 -3.03 4.58 13.75
C PRO A 157 -2.18 5.50 14.63
N ARG A 158 -0.93 5.08 14.86
CA ARG A 158 0.09 5.87 15.53
C ARG A 158 0.96 6.58 14.50
N LEU A 159 1.14 7.89 14.64
CA LEU A 159 1.99 8.68 13.76
C LEU A 159 3.39 8.77 14.37
N GLU A 160 4.39 8.33 13.61
CA GLU A 160 5.78 8.22 14.04
C GLU A 160 6.73 8.69 12.94
N CYS A 161 7.93 9.18 13.29
CA CYS A 161 9.03 9.33 12.32
C CYS A 161 10.22 8.50 12.76
N HIS A 162 10.85 7.82 11.83
CA HIS A 162 11.99 6.93 12.08
C HIS A 162 13.01 7.04 10.96
N PRO A 163 14.28 6.67 11.19
CA PRO A 163 15.28 6.60 10.14
C PRO A 163 14.85 5.68 8.99
N LEU A 164 15.12 6.10 7.75
CA LEU A 164 15.05 5.29 6.55
C LEU A 164 16.31 5.54 5.72
N GLY A 165 17.15 4.50 5.57
CA GLY A 165 18.38 4.62 4.77
C GLY A 165 18.13 4.62 3.26
N ILE A 166 17.04 3.99 2.83
CA ILE A 166 16.63 3.92 1.41
C ILE A 166 16.30 5.33 0.91
N GLY A 167 16.85 5.70 -0.25
CA GLY A 167 16.73 7.05 -0.82
C GLY A 167 17.64 8.12 -0.21
N GLY A 168 18.33 7.84 0.91
CA GLY A 168 19.35 8.74 1.48
C GLY A 168 18.83 10.10 1.95
N LYS A 169 17.57 10.18 2.36
CA LYS A 169 16.90 11.41 2.81
C LYS A 169 16.74 11.49 4.33
N ALA A 170 16.16 12.59 4.80
CA ALA A 170 15.84 12.73 6.23
C ALA A 170 14.76 11.73 6.65
N ASP A 171 14.72 11.41 7.95
CA ASP A 171 13.76 10.49 8.56
C ASP A 171 12.31 10.83 8.17
N PRO A 172 11.62 9.98 7.38
CA PRO A 172 10.24 10.22 6.99
C PRO A 172 9.28 9.87 8.13
N CYS A 173 8.12 10.51 8.12
CA CYS A 173 7.02 10.18 9.03
C CYS A 173 6.05 9.22 8.35
N ARG A 174 5.44 8.35 9.14
CA ARG A 174 4.47 7.34 8.69
C ARG A 174 3.40 7.08 9.75
N LEU A 175 2.31 6.49 9.32
CA LEU A 175 1.33 5.82 10.17
C LEU A 175 1.77 4.38 10.40
N VAL A 176 1.75 3.96 11.65
CA VAL A 176 2.05 2.61 12.12
C VAL A 176 0.81 2.04 12.77
N PHE A 177 0.38 0.87 12.30
CA PHE A 177 -0.81 0.17 12.78
C PHE A 177 -0.75 -1.31 12.39
N THR A 178 -1.68 -2.09 12.92
CA THR A 178 -1.92 -3.48 12.51
C THR A 178 -3.21 -3.52 11.69
N GLY A 179 -3.19 -4.25 10.57
CA GLY A 179 -4.38 -4.43 9.73
C GLY A 179 -5.47 -5.26 10.42
N GLY A 180 -6.72 -5.08 9.99
CA GLY A 180 -7.87 -5.86 10.46
C GLY A 180 -7.71 -7.36 10.18
N ALA A 181 -8.32 -8.20 11.01
CA ALA A 181 -8.38 -9.65 10.79
C ALA A 181 -9.61 -10.03 9.95
N GLY A 182 -9.59 -11.20 9.31
CA GLY A 182 -10.71 -11.75 8.56
C GLY A 182 -10.39 -12.04 7.09
N PRO A 183 -11.41 -12.44 6.30
CA PRO A 183 -11.24 -12.73 4.87
C PRO A 183 -10.70 -11.53 4.11
N ALA A 184 -9.78 -11.80 3.20
CA ALA A 184 -9.20 -10.79 2.33
C ALA A 184 -8.70 -11.43 1.03
N LEU A 185 -8.14 -10.61 0.14
CA LEU A 185 -7.42 -11.07 -1.03
C LEU A 185 -6.24 -10.15 -1.36
N ASN A 186 -5.26 -10.71 -2.08
CA ASN A 186 -4.23 -9.98 -2.80
C ASN A 186 -4.52 -10.08 -4.31
N ALA A 187 -4.42 -8.95 -5.00
CA ALA A 187 -4.58 -8.87 -6.45
C ALA A 187 -3.34 -8.24 -7.09
N SER A 188 -2.88 -8.79 -8.23
CA SER A 188 -1.75 -8.27 -8.99
C SER A 188 -2.07 -8.27 -10.49
N VAL A 189 -1.76 -7.18 -11.17
CA VAL A 189 -1.84 -7.09 -12.64
C VAL A 189 -0.44 -7.15 -13.22
N VAL A 190 -0.22 -8.14 -14.07
CA VAL A 190 1.07 -8.44 -14.68
C VAL A 190 0.97 -8.26 -16.18
N ASP A 191 1.97 -7.62 -16.76
CA ASP A 191 2.15 -7.54 -18.21
C ASP A 191 2.97 -8.75 -18.66
N MET A 192 2.35 -9.64 -19.45
CA MET A 192 2.99 -10.84 -19.99
C MET A 192 3.69 -10.57 -21.33
N GLY A 193 3.69 -9.32 -21.80
CA GLY A 193 4.27 -8.86 -23.05
C GLY A 193 3.22 -8.66 -24.15
N ASP A 194 2.40 -9.69 -24.43
CA ASP A 194 1.34 -9.66 -25.46
C ASP A 194 -0.06 -9.47 -24.87
N ARG A 195 -0.21 -9.58 -23.54
CA ARG A 195 -1.47 -9.49 -22.81
C ARG A 195 -1.26 -9.14 -21.34
N PHE A 196 -2.32 -8.71 -20.67
CA PHE A 196 -2.34 -8.58 -19.21
C PHE A 196 -2.96 -9.82 -18.55
N ARG A 197 -2.48 -10.11 -17.35
CA ARG A 197 -3.01 -11.16 -16.46
C ARG A 197 -3.29 -10.56 -15.09
N LEU A 198 -4.52 -10.76 -14.59
CA LEU A 198 -4.89 -10.52 -13.20
C LEU A 198 -4.67 -11.81 -12.40
N VAL A 199 -3.81 -11.77 -11.39
CA VAL A 199 -3.59 -12.87 -10.46
C VAL A 199 -4.23 -12.50 -9.13
N LEU A 200 -5.12 -13.37 -8.64
CA LEU A 200 -5.82 -13.21 -7.37
C LEU A 200 -5.40 -14.31 -6.41
N ASN A 201 -5.12 -13.96 -5.16
CA ASN A 201 -4.98 -14.93 -4.08
C ASN A 201 -5.90 -14.58 -2.93
N THR A 202 -6.84 -15.47 -2.60
CA THR A 202 -7.64 -15.31 -1.38
C THR A 202 -6.79 -15.65 -0.16
N VAL A 203 -6.95 -14.87 0.91
CA VAL A 203 -6.17 -15.00 2.13
C VAL A 203 -7.06 -14.79 3.36
N THR A 204 -6.57 -15.16 4.54
CA THR A 204 -7.22 -14.82 5.81
C THR A 204 -6.24 -14.02 6.65
N ALA A 205 -6.58 -12.77 6.97
CA ALA A 205 -5.77 -11.93 7.84
C ALA A 205 -5.95 -12.29 9.31
N HIS A 206 -4.86 -12.24 10.07
CA HIS A 206 -4.80 -12.60 11.48
C HIS A 206 -4.12 -11.50 12.29
N PRO A 207 -4.52 -11.31 13.56
CA PRO A 207 -3.75 -10.47 14.46
C PRO A 207 -2.36 -11.10 14.71
N PRO A 208 -1.31 -10.27 14.93
CA PRO A 208 -0.01 -10.77 15.38
C PRO A 208 -0.15 -11.53 16.71
N ALA A 209 0.62 -12.61 16.88
CA ALA A 209 0.64 -13.38 18.13
C ALA A 209 1.32 -12.63 19.30
N ALA A 210 2.12 -11.62 18.99
CA ALA A 210 2.81 -10.76 19.95
C ALA A 210 3.05 -9.37 19.37
N ASP A 211 3.35 -8.41 20.25
CA ASP A 211 3.72 -7.05 19.84
C ASP A 211 4.98 -7.05 18.97
N LEU A 212 5.02 -6.12 18.00
CA LEU A 212 6.15 -5.91 17.09
C LEU A 212 6.80 -4.54 17.36
N PRO A 213 7.38 -4.29 18.56
CA PRO A 213 7.77 -2.94 19.01
C PRO A 213 8.92 -2.33 18.22
N LYS A 214 9.70 -3.15 17.51
CA LYS A 214 10.84 -2.70 16.69
C LYS A 214 10.49 -2.58 15.20
N LEU A 215 9.28 -2.95 14.79
CA LEU A 215 8.85 -2.85 13.39
C LEU A 215 8.23 -1.47 13.17
N PRO A 216 8.91 -0.54 12.47
CA PRO A 216 8.54 0.86 12.51
C PRO A 216 7.51 1.23 11.41
N VAL A 217 6.85 0.23 10.85
CA VAL A 217 5.90 0.32 9.72
C VAL A 217 4.60 -0.38 10.07
N ALA A 218 3.51 0.06 9.42
CA ALA A 218 2.23 -0.63 9.46
C ALA A 218 2.32 -1.97 8.73
N ARG A 219 1.53 -2.95 9.18
CA ARG A 219 1.63 -4.32 8.69
C ARG A 219 0.31 -5.08 8.74
N VAL A 220 0.22 -6.12 7.94
CA VAL A 220 -0.84 -7.14 7.99
C VAL A 220 -0.18 -8.50 8.06
N LEU A 221 -0.71 -9.43 8.87
CA LEU A 221 -0.33 -10.83 8.79
C LEU A 221 -1.48 -11.61 8.18
N TRP A 222 -1.19 -12.52 7.26
CA TRP A 222 -2.22 -13.40 6.68
C TRP A 222 -1.74 -14.82 6.45
N GLU A 223 -2.70 -15.73 6.43
CA GLU A 223 -2.61 -17.06 5.88
C GLU A 223 -3.01 -17.00 4.40
N THR A 224 -2.15 -17.47 3.50
CA THR A 224 -2.49 -17.63 2.08
C THR A 224 -3.25 -18.94 1.85
N HIS A 225 -4.25 -18.92 0.96
CA HIS A 225 -4.98 -20.12 0.58
C HIS A 225 -4.35 -20.79 -0.67
N PRO A 226 -4.48 -22.12 -0.81
CA PRO A 226 -5.08 -23.05 0.17
C PRO A 226 -4.16 -23.30 1.38
N ASP A 227 -2.86 -23.11 1.18
CA ASP A 227 -1.79 -23.16 2.16
C ASP A 227 -0.58 -22.39 1.60
N MET A 228 0.44 -22.14 2.44
CA MET A 228 1.61 -21.36 2.04
C MET A 228 2.40 -21.96 0.88
N GLU A 229 2.60 -23.28 0.86
CA GLU A 229 3.41 -23.92 -0.16
C GLU A 229 2.71 -23.85 -1.52
N THR A 230 1.43 -24.24 -1.56
CA THR A 230 0.61 -24.24 -2.77
C THR A 230 0.34 -22.83 -3.27
N GLY A 231 -0.06 -21.92 -2.38
CA GLY A 231 -0.45 -20.55 -2.72
C GLY A 231 0.72 -19.75 -3.30
N VAL A 232 1.88 -19.79 -2.65
CA VAL A 232 3.09 -19.10 -3.11
C VAL A 232 3.62 -19.73 -4.40
N ALA A 233 3.64 -21.06 -4.52
CA ALA A 233 4.07 -21.72 -5.75
C ALA A 233 3.17 -21.37 -6.94
N ALA A 234 1.85 -21.37 -6.74
CA ALA A 234 0.89 -20.96 -7.77
C ALA A 234 1.08 -19.50 -8.19
N TRP A 235 1.30 -18.59 -7.23
CA TRP A 235 1.57 -17.18 -7.51
C TRP A 235 2.82 -16.99 -8.39
N ILE A 236 3.90 -17.71 -8.06
CA ILE A 236 5.14 -17.72 -8.85
C ILE A 236 4.88 -18.27 -10.26
N TYR A 237 4.15 -19.37 -10.40
CA TYR A 237 3.82 -19.94 -11.72
C TYR A 237 2.94 -19.02 -12.57
N ALA A 238 2.05 -18.24 -11.93
CA ALA A 238 1.24 -17.24 -12.61
C ALA A 238 2.06 -16.02 -13.08
N GLY A 239 3.25 -15.81 -12.51
CA GLY A 239 4.07 -14.61 -12.71
C GLY A 239 3.61 -13.42 -11.89
N GLY A 240 2.87 -13.64 -10.78
CA GLY A 240 2.36 -12.57 -9.93
C GLY A 240 3.48 -11.67 -9.39
N ALA A 241 3.23 -10.36 -9.32
CA ALA A 241 4.21 -9.41 -8.80
C ALA A 241 4.34 -9.51 -7.26
N HIS A 242 5.39 -8.90 -6.72
CA HIS A 242 5.53 -8.69 -5.27
C HIS A 242 4.61 -7.56 -4.79
N HIS A 243 4.36 -6.57 -5.64
CA HIS A 243 3.35 -5.55 -5.42
C HIS A 243 1.94 -6.06 -5.71
N THR A 244 1.05 -5.78 -4.77
CA THR A 244 -0.35 -6.16 -4.84
C THR A 244 -1.26 -5.02 -4.37
N CYS A 245 -2.53 -5.11 -4.74
CA CYS A 245 -3.58 -4.45 -3.98
C CYS A 245 -4.23 -5.47 -3.04
N TYR A 246 -4.02 -5.27 -1.73
CA TYR A 246 -4.66 -6.02 -0.67
C TYR A 246 -6.06 -5.45 -0.42
N SER A 247 -7.08 -6.31 -0.23
CA SER A 247 -8.47 -5.89 -0.05
C SER A 247 -9.22 -6.73 0.97
N GLN A 248 -9.96 -6.07 1.87
CA GLN A 248 -10.88 -6.70 2.83
C GLN A 248 -12.36 -6.48 2.49
N ASN A 249 -12.65 -5.60 1.53
CA ASN A 249 -14.01 -5.20 1.17
C ASN A 249 -14.41 -5.60 -0.26
N LEU A 250 -13.51 -6.28 -1.01
CA LEU A 250 -13.82 -6.86 -2.32
C LEU A 250 -13.66 -8.38 -2.29
N SER A 251 -14.51 -9.04 -3.07
CA SER A 251 -14.49 -10.47 -3.31
C SER A 251 -13.68 -10.84 -4.55
N ALA A 252 -13.24 -12.09 -4.63
CA ALA A 252 -12.63 -12.63 -5.85
C ALA A 252 -13.59 -12.58 -7.05
N GLU A 253 -14.89 -12.83 -6.83
CA GLU A 253 -15.94 -12.77 -7.86
C GLU A 253 -16.00 -11.38 -8.52
N GLN A 254 -16.02 -10.30 -7.73
CA GLN A 254 -16.01 -8.94 -8.27
C GLN A 254 -14.78 -8.64 -9.14
N LEU A 255 -13.62 -9.19 -8.79
CA LEU A 255 -12.40 -9.01 -9.58
C LEU A 255 -12.36 -9.91 -10.82
N GLN A 256 -12.97 -11.09 -10.79
CA GLN A 256 -13.19 -11.92 -11.97
C GLN A 256 -14.14 -11.24 -12.95
N ASP A 257 -15.22 -10.63 -12.46
CA ASP A 257 -16.14 -9.81 -13.27
C ASP A 257 -15.42 -8.63 -13.91
N TYR A 258 -14.62 -7.90 -13.13
CA TYR A 258 -13.77 -6.82 -13.65
C TYR A 258 -12.84 -7.32 -14.76
N ALA A 259 -12.16 -8.45 -14.55
CA ALA A 259 -11.26 -9.02 -15.55
C ALA A 259 -11.99 -9.39 -16.84
N ALA A 260 -13.20 -9.96 -16.73
CA ALA A 260 -14.05 -10.27 -17.88
C ALA A 260 -14.48 -8.99 -18.64
N MET A 261 -14.87 -7.92 -17.92
CA MET A 261 -15.21 -6.63 -18.52
C MET A 261 -14.02 -5.97 -19.21
N ALA A 262 -12.83 -6.08 -18.62
CA ALA A 262 -11.59 -5.53 -19.15
C ALA A 262 -10.96 -6.39 -20.26
N GLY A 263 -11.46 -7.62 -20.47
CA GLY A 263 -10.92 -8.56 -21.44
C GLY A 263 -9.52 -9.07 -21.10
N ILE A 264 -9.19 -9.20 -19.81
CA ILE A 264 -7.89 -9.70 -19.33
C ILE A 264 -8.05 -11.08 -18.70
N GLU A 265 -7.02 -11.93 -18.83
CA GLU A 265 -7.02 -13.24 -18.17
C GLU A 265 -7.03 -13.06 -16.65
N CYS A 266 -7.81 -13.88 -15.95
CA CYS A 266 -7.83 -13.90 -14.50
C CYS A 266 -7.48 -15.30 -13.98
N LEU A 267 -6.46 -15.40 -13.14
CA LEU A 267 -6.09 -16.62 -12.43
C LEU A 267 -6.39 -16.46 -10.95
N LEU A 268 -7.22 -17.35 -10.42
CA LEU A 268 -7.61 -17.37 -9.01
C LEU A 268 -6.86 -18.47 -8.26
N ILE A 269 -6.25 -18.09 -7.14
CA ILE A 269 -5.59 -18.96 -6.16
C ILE A 269 -6.40 -18.89 -4.86
N ASP A 270 -7.02 -20.00 -4.49
CA ASP A 270 -7.93 -20.11 -3.36
C ASP A 270 -7.87 -21.49 -2.69
N ARG A 271 -8.83 -21.78 -1.82
CA ARG A 271 -8.88 -23.02 -1.04
C ARG A 271 -9.03 -24.29 -1.90
N ASP A 272 -9.55 -24.16 -3.12
CA ASP A 272 -9.78 -25.30 -4.03
C ASP A 272 -8.64 -25.49 -5.04
N THR A 273 -7.63 -24.61 -5.00
CA THR A 273 -6.51 -24.64 -5.95
C THR A 273 -5.69 -25.92 -5.82
N ARG A 274 -5.58 -26.67 -6.92
CA ARG A 274 -4.68 -27.81 -7.06
C ARG A 274 -3.49 -27.44 -7.93
N LEU A 275 -2.28 -27.43 -7.33
CA LEU A 275 -1.08 -26.89 -7.95
C LEU A 275 -0.76 -27.48 -9.34
N ALA A 276 -0.96 -28.80 -9.51
CA ALA A 276 -0.68 -29.47 -10.78
C ALA A 276 -1.62 -29.03 -11.93
N GLU A 277 -2.89 -28.73 -11.61
CA GLU A 277 -3.87 -28.23 -12.57
C GLU A 277 -3.62 -26.75 -12.86
N PHE A 278 -3.43 -25.96 -11.80
CA PHE A 278 -3.12 -24.53 -11.90
C PHE A 278 -1.89 -24.28 -12.77
N ARG A 279 -0.81 -25.04 -12.56
CA ARG A 279 0.44 -24.92 -13.33
C ARG A 279 0.22 -25.12 -14.83
N ARG A 280 -0.68 -26.02 -15.24
CA ARG A 280 -0.98 -26.25 -16.67
C ARG A 280 -1.69 -25.05 -17.30
N VAL A 281 -2.57 -24.40 -16.55
CA VAL A 281 -3.28 -23.20 -17.01
C VAL A 281 -2.35 -22.00 -17.01
N ALA A 282 -1.56 -21.81 -15.95
CA ALA A 282 -0.69 -20.64 -15.80
C ALA A 282 0.44 -20.57 -16.84
N LEU A 283 0.98 -21.72 -17.24
CA LEU A 283 2.11 -21.84 -18.17
C LEU A 283 1.71 -22.22 -19.61
N GLY A 284 0.43 -22.52 -19.86
CA GLY A 284 -0.11 -22.83 -21.18
C GLY A 284 -0.47 -21.56 -21.94
#